data_AF-A0A7K9LDS6-F1
#
_entry.id   AF-A0A7K9LDS6-F1
#
_cell.length_a   1.000
_cell.length_b   1.000
_cell.length_c   1.000
_cell.angle_alpha   90.00
_cell.angle_beta   90.00
_cell.angle_gamma   90.00
#
_symmetry.space_group_name_H-M   'P 1'
#
loop_
_entity.id
_entity.type
_entity.pdbx_description
1 polymer ?
#
loop_
_entity_poly.entity_id
_entity_poly.type
_entity_poly.pdbx_seq_one_letter_code
_entity_poly.pdbx_strand_id
1 'polypeptide(L)'
;YRRLHMKGTRLSEFNQTEIKAMLGSYTKVLFVRDPFHRLIATFLQGMGISSSFSSFIQEVLDSGMHNGSVAWKPLVSLCRPCHIQYDYIVMFGFLRQELGHLLHRAGLREGSLLPELTDSQVQWTYRWLSEQMFSELSAQQKKQLSHFYRWDLAAFPFSSSFLSD
;
A
#
# COMPACT_ATOMS: atom_id res chain seq x y z
N TYR A 1 5.57 28.79 1.43
CA TYR A 1 4.10 28.72 1.62
C TYR A 1 3.78 28.56 3.10
N ARG A 2 3.55 29.67 3.82
CA ARG A 2 3.14 29.70 5.24
C ARG A 2 1.78 30.40 5.36
N ARG A 3 0.76 29.90 4.66
CA ARG A 3 -0.63 30.09 5.12
C ARG A 3 -0.94 28.93 6.02
N LEU A 4 -1.49 29.23 7.18
CA LEU A 4 -1.96 28.30 8.20
C LEU A 4 -2.66 27.12 7.52
N HIS A 5 -2.06 25.93 7.57
CA HIS A 5 -2.76 24.68 7.32
C HIS A 5 -3.82 24.55 8.41
N MET A 6 -5.01 25.09 8.16
CA MET A 6 -6.18 24.75 8.98
C MET A 6 -6.37 23.24 8.85
N LYS A 7 -6.49 22.58 10.01
CA LYS A 7 -6.62 21.14 10.11
C LYS A 7 -7.81 20.67 9.27
N GLY A 8 -7.56 20.00 8.14
CA GLY A 8 -8.61 19.33 7.35
C GLY A 8 -8.85 19.83 5.91
N THR A 9 -8.09 20.79 5.38
CA THR A 9 -8.22 21.17 3.96
C THR A 9 -7.69 20.08 3.03
N ARG A 10 -8.51 19.68 2.04
CA ARG A 10 -8.12 18.69 1.02
C ARG A 10 -7.39 19.35 -0.14
N LEU A 11 -6.47 18.62 -0.78
CA LEU A 11 -5.75 19.14 -1.96
C LEU A 11 -6.70 19.55 -3.10
N SER A 12 -7.86 18.88 -3.21
CA SER A 12 -8.91 19.17 -4.19
C SER A 12 -9.60 20.52 -4.00
N GLU A 13 -9.42 21.19 -2.85
CA GLU A 13 -10.02 22.49 -2.54
C GLU A 13 -9.19 23.67 -3.09
N PHE A 14 -8.00 23.40 -3.60
CA PHE A 14 -7.09 24.41 -4.15
C PHE A 14 -7.16 24.46 -5.68
N ASN A 15 -6.76 25.59 -6.27
CA ASN A 15 -6.68 25.68 -7.72
C ASN A 15 -5.43 24.94 -8.28
N GLN A 16 -5.41 24.67 -9.59
CA GLN A 16 -4.33 23.91 -10.23
C GLN A 16 -2.92 24.50 -10.01
N THR A 17 -2.81 25.83 -10.01
CA THR A 17 -1.53 26.52 -9.79
C THR A 17 -1.02 26.31 -8.37
N GLU A 18 -1.91 26.41 -7.38
CA GLU A 18 -1.60 26.15 -5.97
C GLU A 18 -1.24 24.68 -5.74
N ILE A 19 -2.01 23.75 -6.31
CA ILE A 19 -1.73 22.30 -6.23
C ILE A 19 -0.35 22.01 -6.81
N LYS A 20 -0.03 22.54 -7.99
CA LYS A 20 1.27 22.33 -8.63
C LYS A 20 2.42 22.90 -7.78
N ALA A 21 2.23 24.09 -7.20
CA ALA A 21 3.22 24.69 -6.31
C ALA A 21 3.41 23.90 -5.01
N MET A 22 2.33 23.35 -4.43
CA MET A 22 2.41 22.48 -3.26
C MET A 22 3.12 21.16 -3.59
N LEU A 23 2.72 20.48 -4.67
CA LEU A 23 3.36 19.23 -5.11
C LEU A 23 4.84 19.43 -5.45
N GLY A 24 5.23 20.61 -5.94
CA GLY A 24 6.62 20.96 -6.21
C GLY A 24 7.45 21.38 -5.00
N SER A 25 6.83 21.70 -3.86
CA SER A 25 7.55 22.16 -2.66
C SER A 25 7.58 21.16 -1.51
N TYR A 26 6.70 20.16 -1.52
CA TYR A 26 6.57 19.19 -0.43
C TYR A 26 7.39 17.94 -0.71
N THR A 27 7.96 17.35 0.35
CA THR A 27 8.49 15.99 0.32
C THR A 27 7.31 15.01 0.23
N LYS A 28 7.27 14.20 -0.83
CA LYS A 28 6.21 13.24 -1.12
C LYS A 28 6.76 11.84 -0.91
N VAL A 29 6.18 11.11 0.03
CA VAL A 29 6.56 9.74 0.36
C VAL A 29 5.41 8.81 0.01
N LEU A 30 5.68 7.75 -0.73
CA LEU A 30 4.73 6.69 -1.05
C LEU A 30 5.11 5.43 -0.26
N PHE A 31 4.20 4.95 0.58
CA PHE A 31 4.34 3.64 1.22
C PHE A 31 3.65 2.59 0.36
N VAL A 32 4.41 1.59 -0.08
CA VAL A 32 3.90 0.46 -0.86
C VAL A 32 3.96 -0.81 -0.04
N ARG A 33 2.95 -1.66 -0.22
CA ARG A 33 2.87 -2.95 0.43
C ARG A 33 2.35 -3.94 -0.58
N ASP A 34 2.89 -5.16 -0.52
CA ASP A 34 2.43 -6.27 -1.33
C ASP A 34 0.89 -6.36 -1.33
N PRO A 35 0.24 -6.43 -2.50
CA PRO A 35 -1.22 -6.42 -2.62
C PRO A 35 -1.88 -7.61 -1.91
N PHE A 36 -1.25 -8.79 -1.88
CA PHE A 36 -1.77 -9.95 -1.18
C PHE A 36 -1.72 -9.76 0.34
N HIS A 37 -0.62 -9.22 0.87
CA HIS A 37 -0.54 -8.84 2.28
C HIS A 37 -1.58 -7.78 2.68
N ARG A 38 -1.91 -6.84 1.77
CA ARG A 38 -2.99 -5.87 2.00
C ARG A 38 -4.35 -6.56 2.10
N LEU A 39 -4.66 -7.48 1.19
CA LEU A 39 -5.89 -8.26 1.21
C LEU A 39 -6.07 -9.04 2.51
N ILE A 40 -5.02 -9.75 2.96
CA ILE A 40 -5.03 -10.48 4.22
C ILE A 40 -5.28 -9.53 5.41
N ALA A 41 -4.58 -8.39 5.45
CA ALA A 41 -4.76 -7.41 6.52
C ALA A 41 -6.19 -6.84 6.55
N THR A 42 -6.78 -6.56 5.38
CA THR A 42 -8.16 -6.08 5.27
C THR A 42 -9.17 -7.13 5.72
N PHE A 43 -8.97 -8.39 5.34
CA PHE A 43 -9.80 -9.52 5.78
C PHE A 43 -9.76 -9.66 7.31
N LEU A 44 -8.56 -9.67 7.92
CA LEU A 44 -8.39 -9.79 9.36
C LEU A 44 -8.94 -8.61 10.17
N GLN A 45 -8.94 -7.40 9.60
CA GLN A 45 -9.52 -6.21 10.24
C GLN A 45 -11.05 -6.22 10.29
N GLY A 46 -11.71 -7.28 9.82
CA GLY A 46 -13.16 -7.41 9.87
C GLY A 46 -13.90 -6.58 8.82
N MET A 47 -13.20 -6.13 7.76
CA MET A 47 -13.86 -5.55 6.58
C MET A 47 -14.45 -6.63 5.65
N GLY A 48 -14.26 -7.92 5.97
CA GLY A 48 -14.94 -9.03 5.31
C GLY A 48 -16.15 -9.49 6.12
N ILE A 49 -17.35 -9.31 5.55
CA ILE A 49 -18.59 -9.97 6.03
C ILE A 49 -18.54 -11.48 5.74
N SER A 50 -17.57 -11.89 4.92
CA SER A 50 -17.33 -13.22 4.39
C SER A 50 -16.87 -14.23 5.44
N SER A 51 -17.41 -15.44 5.37
CA SER A 51 -17.04 -16.59 6.23
C SER A 51 -15.68 -17.22 5.93
N SER A 52 -15.06 -16.90 4.78
CA SER A 52 -13.74 -17.44 4.36
C SER A 52 -12.96 -16.42 3.54
N PHE A 53 -11.64 -16.62 3.42
CA PHE A 53 -10.81 -15.74 2.59
C PHE A 53 -11.15 -15.86 1.10
N SER A 54 -11.49 -17.06 0.63
CA SER A 54 -11.94 -17.26 -0.75
C SER A 54 -13.21 -16.47 -1.07
N SER A 55 -14.19 -16.46 -0.17
CA SER A 55 -15.41 -15.66 -0.33
C SER A 55 -15.12 -14.15 -0.35
N PHE A 56 -14.22 -13.68 0.52
CA PHE A 56 -13.73 -12.30 0.51
C PHE A 56 -13.10 -11.91 -0.83
N ILE A 57 -12.23 -12.77 -1.38
CA ILE A 57 -11.61 -12.54 -2.68
C ILE A 57 -12.64 -12.43 -3.78
N GLN A 58 -13.68 -13.26 -3.76
CA GLN A 58 -14.75 -13.16 -4.73
C GLN A 58 -15.46 -11.79 -4.64
N GLU A 59 -15.76 -11.32 -3.44
CA GLU A 59 -16.37 -10.00 -3.21
C GLU A 59 -15.49 -8.85 -3.72
N VAL A 60 -14.16 -8.95 -3.53
CA VAL A 60 -13.18 -8.00 -4.07
C VAL A 60 -13.19 -7.98 -5.60
N LEU A 61 -13.19 -9.16 -6.23
CA LEU A 61 -13.21 -9.30 -7.68
C LEU A 61 -14.53 -8.80 -8.28
N ASP A 62 -15.66 -9.09 -7.64
CA ASP A 62 -17.01 -8.71 -8.07
C ASP A 62 -17.24 -7.19 -7.93
N SER A 63 -16.73 -6.59 -6.85
CA SER A 63 -16.78 -5.13 -6.64
C SER A 63 -16.00 -4.36 -7.70
N GLY A 64 -14.97 -4.99 -8.28
CA GLY A 64 -14.13 -4.43 -9.32
C GLY A 64 -13.42 -3.13 -8.91
N MET A 65 -12.84 -2.44 -9.90
CA MET A 65 -12.04 -1.23 -9.67
C MET A 65 -12.86 0.00 -9.29
N HIS A 66 -14.12 0.09 -9.76
CA HIS A 66 -14.94 1.30 -9.61
C HIS A 66 -15.69 1.33 -8.28
N ASN A 67 -16.27 0.21 -7.86
CA ASN A 67 -17.12 0.13 -6.67
C ASN A 67 -16.39 -0.46 -5.44
N GLY A 68 -15.14 -0.91 -5.60
CA GLY A 68 -14.35 -1.44 -4.48
C GLY A 68 -13.98 -0.40 -3.42
N SER A 69 -13.85 -0.86 -2.16
CA SER A 69 -13.26 -0.08 -1.07
C SER A 69 -11.82 0.32 -1.39
N VAL A 70 -11.39 1.48 -0.90
CA VAL A 70 -9.99 1.94 -0.98
C VAL A 70 -9.03 0.87 -0.44
N ALA A 71 -9.49 0.05 0.52
CA ALA A 71 -8.69 -0.97 1.17
C ALA A 71 -8.08 -2.00 0.20
N TRP A 72 -8.77 -2.34 -0.90
CA TRP A 72 -8.33 -3.35 -1.88
C TRP A 72 -8.19 -2.80 -3.31
N LYS A 73 -8.20 -1.48 -3.51
CA LYS A 73 -7.84 -0.92 -4.81
C LYS A 73 -6.32 -1.02 -5.05
N PRO A 74 -5.90 -1.29 -6.30
CA PRO A 74 -4.49 -1.25 -6.67
C PRO A 74 -3.84 0.11 -6.33
N LEU A 75 -2.62 0.07 -5.77
CA LEU A 75 -1.84 1.26 -5.40
C LEU A 75 -1.65 2.21 -6.57
N VAL A 76 -1.37 1.70 -7.77
CA VAL A 76 -1.17 2.56 -8.94
C VAL A 76 -2.42 3.38 -9.28
N SER A 77 -3.61 2.85 -8.97
CA SER A 77 -4.87 3.53 -9.20
C SER A 77 -5.13 4.62 -8.16
N LEU A 78 -4.70 4.39 -6.91
CA LEU A 78 -4.89 5.32 -5.79
C LEU A 78 -3.84 6.44 -5.81
N CYS A 79 -2.58 6.08 -6.00
CA CYS A 79 -1.44 6.97 -5.80
C CYS A 79 -0.95 7.61 -7.11
N ARG A 80 -1.35 7.08 -8.28
CA ARG A 80 -0.98 7.62 -9.59
C ARG A 80 0.53 7.93 -9.71
N PRO A 81 1.42 6.94 -9.48
CA PRO A 81 2.87 7.16 -9.49
C PRO A 81 3.42 7.68 -10.83
N CYS A 82 2.69 7.51 -11.93
CA CYS A 82 3.05 8.09 -13.22
C CYS A 82 2.81 9.61 -13.32
N HIS A 83 1.98 10.19 -12.45
CA HIS A 83 1.63 11.62 -12.47
C HIS A 83 2.24 12.40 -11.31
N ILE A 84 2.57 11.73 -10.21
CA ILE A 84 3.16 12.35 -9.02
C ILE A 84 4.61 11.90 -8.92
N GLN A 85 5.55 12.85 -8.95
CA GLN A 85 6.97 12.58 -8.75
C GLN A 85 7.25 12.41 -7.26
N TYR A 86 7.20 11.17 -6.77
CA TYR A 86 7.52 10.88 -5.37
C TYR A 86 9.02 11.04 -5.10
N ASP A 87 9.35 11.66 -3.97
CA ASP A 87 10.74 11.81 -3.51
C ASP A 87 11.26 10.47 -2.96
N TYR A 88 10.37 9.68 -2.36
CA TYR A 88 10.68 8.35 -1.82
C TYR A 88 9.52 7.37 -2.02
N ILE A 89 9.86 6.12 -2.33
CA ILE A 89 8.95 4.98 -2.34
C ILE A 89 9.50 3.99 -1.32
N VAL A 90 8.68 3.62 -0.34
CA VAL A 90 9.08 2.87 0.85
C VAL A 90 8.29 1.58 0.91
N MET A 91 8.97 0.45 1.05
CA MET A 91 8.30 -0.85 1.05
C MET A 91 8.01 -1.32 2.47
N PHE A 92 6.75 -1.68 2.72
CA PHE A 92 6.32 -2.24 3.99
C PHE A 92 7.03 -3.58 4.26
N GLY A 93 7.68 -3.70 5.42
CA GLY A 93 8.47 -4.87 5.81
C GLY A 93 9.99 -4.69 5.73
N PHE A 94 10.46 -3.54 5.22
CA PHE A 94 11.88 -3.12 5.21
C PHE A 94 12.08 -1.82 6.02
N LEU A 95 11.34 -1.67 7.12
CA LEU A 95 11.16 -0.36 7.73
C LEU A 95 12.41 0.12 8.47
N ARG A 96 13.27 -0.74 9.02
CA ARG A 96 14.43 -0.23 9.80
C ARG A 96 15.44 0.56 8.96
N GLN A 97 15.94 0.00 7.86
CA GLN A 97 17.01 0.64 7.09
C GLN A 97 16.49 1.77 6.21
N GLU A 98 15.30 1.63 5.62
CA GLU A 98 14.68 2.64 4.77
C GLU A 98 14.16 3.84 5.57
N LEU A 99 13.55 3.60 6.75
CA LEU A 99 13.04 4.67 7.60
C LEU A 99 14.16 5.49 8.23
N GLY A 100 15.30 4.87 8.58
CA GLY A 100 16.48 5.60 9.02
C GLY A 100 16.95 6.63 7.98
N HIS A 101 17.03 6.23 6.71
CA HIS A 101 17.42 7.15 5.63
C HIS A 101 16.40 8.28 5.43
N LEU A 102 15.10 7.96 5.47
CA LEU A 102 14.03 8.95 5.38
C LEU A 102 14.08 9.97 6.51
N LEU A 103 14.25 9.51 7.75
CA LEU A 103 14.33 10.38 8.93
C LEU A 103 15.54 11.30 8.84
N HIS A 104 16.70 10.78 8.44
CA HIS A 104 17.91 11.58 8.25
C HIS A 104 17.71 12.68 7.19
N ARG A 105 17.14 12.31 6.02
CA ARG A 105 16.80 13.27 4.94
C ARG A 105 15.75 14.30 5.36
N ALA A 106 14.84 13.92 6.24
CA ALA A 106 13.83 14.82 6.82
C ALA A 106 14.40 15.76 7.90
N GLY A 107 15.70 15.68 8.19
CA GLY A 107 16.36 16.50 9.21
C GLY A 107 16.14 16.00 10.64
N LEU A 108 15.62 14.79 10.81
CA LEU A 108 15.44 14.14 12.11
C LEU A 108 16.69 13.33 12.45
N ARG A 109 17.21 13.50 13.67
CA ARG A 109 18.41 12.79 14.15
C ARG A 109 18.07 11.32 14.44
N GLU A 110 18.97 10.41 14.08
CA GLU A 110 18.86 8.94 14.24
C GLU A 110 18.59 8.45 15.68
N GLY A 111 18.61 9.32 16.70
CA GLY A 111 18.34 9.00 18.10
C GLY A 111 16.87 9.14 18.55
N SER A 112 15.95 9.59 17.70
CA SER A 112 14.52 9.67 18.06
C SER A 112 13.86 8.30 17.92
N LEU A 113 13.85 7.53 19.01
CA LEU A 113 13.03 6.33 19.28
C LEU A 113 12.27 5.81 18.05
N LEU A 114 12.99 5.19 17.11
CA LEU A 114 12.34 4.31 16.15
C LEU A 114 11.79 3.16 16.99
N PRO A 115 10.46 2.96 17.06
CA PRO A 115 9.95 1.76 17.70
C PRO A 115 10.67 0.57 17.09
N GLU A 116 10.97 -0.44 17.90
CA GLU A 116 11.41 -1.73 17.37
C GLU A 116 10.28 -2.30 16.51
N LEU A 117 10.24 -1.88 15.26
CA LEU A 117 9.46 -2.49 14.21
C LEU A 117 10.20 -3.80 13.94
N THR A 118 9.82 -4.85 14.68
CA THR A 118 10.39 -6.19 14.56
C THR A 118 9.94 -6.80 13.23
N ASP A 119 10.67 -6.44 12.18
CA ASP A 119 10.41 -6.86 10.80
C ASP A 119 10.38 -8.40 10.66
N SER A 120 11.18 -9.14 11.44
CA SER A 120 11.31 -10.61 11.32
C SER A 120 10.08 -11.40 11.77
N GLN A 121 9.46 -11.01 12.89
CA GLN A 121 8.25 -11.67 13.41
C GLN A 121 7.05 -11.40 12.51
N VAL A 122 6.95 -10.18 11.98
CA VAL A 122 5.92 -9.80 11.01
C VAL A 122 6.12 -10.57 9.71
N GLN A 123 7.32 -10.59 9.14
CA GLN A 123 7.61 -11.32 7.90
C GLN A 123 7.29 -12.82 7.99
N TRP A 124 7.68 -13.49 9.07
CA TRP A 124 7.37 -14.92 9.29
C TRP A 124 5.87 -15.18 9.42
N THR A 125 5.17 -14.36 10.19
CA THR A 125 3.72 -14.47 10.38
C THR A 125 2.98 -14.30 9.06
N TYR A 126 3.38 -13.31 8.24
CA TYR A 126 2.77 -13.09 6.93
C TYR A 126 3.11 -14.20 5.94
N ARG A 127 4.28 -14.85 6.02
CA ARG A 127 4.64 -15.94 5.10
C ARG A 127 3.70 -17.14 5.25
N TRP A 128 3.64 -17.71 6.46
CA TRP A 128 2.78 -18.87 6.74
C TRP A 128 1.30 -18.54 6.50
N LEU A 129 0.85 -17.37 6.94
CA LEU A 129 -0.53 -16.95 6.74
C LEU A 129 -0.86 -16.76 5.26
N SER A 130 0.08 -16.21 4.47
CA SER A 130 -0.11 -16.09 3.02
C SER A 130 -0.20 -17.45 2.35
N GLU A 131 0.63 -18.42 2.73
CA GLU A 131 0.54 -19.79 2.22
C GLU A 131 -0.83 -20.41 2.49
N GLN A 132 -1.33 -20.29 3.72
CA GLN A 132 -2.65 -20.79 4.10
C GLN A 132 -3.76 -20.10 3.30
N MET A 133 -3.81 -18.76 3.32
CA MET A 133 -4.84 -17.98 2.64
C MET A 133 -4.81 -18.20 1.12
N PHE A 134 -3.62 -18.32 0.52
CA PHE A 134 -3.46 -18.59 -0.91
C PHE A 134 -3.88 -20.01 -1.27
N SER A 135 -3.73 -20.98 -0.36
CA SER A 135 -4.18 -22.36 -0.58
C SER A 135 -5.72 -22.48 -0.65
N GLU A 136 -6.47 -21.58 0.00
CA GLU A 136 -7.94 -21.55 -0.05
C GLU A 136 -8.49 -21.11 -1.43
N LEU A 137 -7.64 -20.51 -2.28
CA LEU A 137 -8.08 -19.93 -3.54
C LEU A 137 -8.07 -20.94 -4.68
N SER A 138 -9.12 -20.90 -5.50
CA SER A 138 -9.17 -21.64 -6.76
C SER A 138 -8.13 -21.10 -7.76
N ALA A 139 -7.72 -21.93 -8.72
CA ALA A 139 -6.80 -21.50 -9.79
C ALA A 139 -7.34 -20.30 -10.59
N GLN A 140 -8.66 -20.23 -10.77
CA GLN A 140 -9.32 -19.12 -11.44
C GLN A 140 -9.18 -17.82 -10.63
N GLN A 141 -9.47 -17.85 -9.32
CA GLN A 141 -9.31 -16.69 -8.44
C GLN A 141 -7.86 -16.20 -8.41
N LYS A 142 -6.89 -17.12 -8.34
CA LYS A 142 -5.45 -16.77 -8.37
C LYS A 142 -5.08 -16.01 -9.65
N LYS A 143 -5.52 -16.51 -10.81
CA LYS A 143 -5.29 -15.85 -12.10
C LYS A 143 -5.98 -14.48 -12.19
N GLN A 144 -7.23 -14.38 -11.73
CA GLN A 144 -7.99 -13.14 -11.73
C GLN A 144 -7.37 -12.09 -10.80
N LEU A 145 -6.91 -12.49 -9.61
CA LEU A 145 -6.22 -11.60 -8.66
C LEU A 145 -4.91 -11.08 -9.23
N SER A 146 -4.09 -11.97 -9.82
CA SER A 146 -2.83 -11.59 -10.44
C SER A 146 -3.06 -10.58 -11.58
N HIS A 147 -4.10 -10.80 -12.39
CA HIS A 147 -4.51 -9.84 -13.41
C HIS A 147 -5.04 -8.51 -12.81
N PHE A 148 -5.82 -8.58 -11.73
CA PHE A 148 -6.38 -7.40 -11.06
C PHE A 148 -5.29 -6.47 -10.51
N TYR A 149 -4.22 -7.03 -9.94
CA TYR A 149 -3.09 -6.29 -9.39
C TYR A 149 -1.89 -6.15 -10.34
N ARG A 150 -2.01 -6.55 -11.61
CA ARG A 150 -0.88 -6.59 -12.57
C ARG A 150 -0.05 -5.31 -12.66
N TRP A 151 -0.71 -4.16 -12.51
CA TRP A 151 -0.02 -2.87 -12.60
C TRP A 151 0.74 -2.50 -11.32
N ASP A 152 0.28 -2.95 -10.16
CA ASP A 152 1.05 -2.83 -8.92
C ASP A 152 2.31 -3.69 -8.99
N LEU A 153 2.15 -4.93 -9.47
CA LEU A 153 3.27 -5.88 -9.66
C LEU A 153 4.29 -5.39 -10.70
N ALA A 154 3.84 -4.66 -11.72
CA ALA A 154 4.73 -4.04 -12.71
C ALA A 154 5.41 -2.77 -12.19
N ALA A 155 4.74 -2.00 -11.32
CA ALA A 155 5.23 -0.71 -10.85
C ALA A 155 6.19 -0.84 -9.65
N PHE A 156 6.05 -1.88 -8.83
CA PHE A 156 6.81 -2.02 -7.59
C PHE A 156 7.44 -3.42 -7.46
N PRO A 157 8.65 -3.54 -6.88
CA PRO A 157 9.40 -4.78 -6.86
C PRO A 157 8.96 -5.74 -5.74
N PHE A 158 7.76 -6.31 -5.84
CA PHE A 158 7.24 -7.30 -4.89
C PHE A 158 7.82 -8.71 -5.14
N SER A 159 9.09 -8.91 -4.83
CA SER A 159 9.84 -10.14 -5.15
C SER A 159 9.31 -11.43 -4.50
N SER A 160 8.54 -11.32 -3.43
CA SER A 160 7.96 -12.46 -2.70
C SER A 160 6.44 -12.53 -2.82
N SER A 161 5.86 -11.89 -3.85
CA SER A 161 4.41 -11.88 -4.00
C SER A 161 3.89 -13.25 -4.42
N PHE A 162 2.77 -13.67 -3.82
CA PHE A 162 2.02 -14.84 -4.31
C PHE A 162 1.24 -14.56 -5.59
N LEU A 163 1.19 -13.30 -6.02
CA LEU A 163 0.47 -12.87 -7.22
C LEU A 163 1.38 -12.65 -8.43
N SER A 164 2.70 -12.85 -8.28
CA SER A 164 3.71 -12.61 -9.33
C SER A 164 4.04 -13.84 -10.20
N ASP A 165 3.11 -14.80 -10.30
CA ASP A 165 3.21 -15.95 -11.22
C ASP A 165 2.97 -15.56 -12.70
#